data_AF-A0A1H8GET2-F1
#
_entry.id   AF-A0A1H8GET2-F1
#
_cell.length_a   1.000
_cell.length_b   1.000
_cell.length_c   1.000
_cell.angle_alpha   90.00
_cell.angle_beta   90.00
_cell.angle_gamma   90.00
#
_symmetry.space_group_name_H-M   'P 1'
#
loop_
_entity.id
_entity.type
_entity.pdbx_description
1 polymer ?
#
loop_
_entity_poly.entity_id
_entity_poly.type
_entity_poly.pdbx_seq_one_letter_code
_entity_poly.pdbx_strand_id
1 'polypeptide(L)'
;MTAKKTPRAAKRDIMDRIHLEGVPAAFQAMLEVCRDPKAPAPARAACGSALFRAAGLFDTKDGGGGLDKNPGDMTADELAEFIRNGEAHIANLQKQSAALDAEAQDGEDGLFG
;
A
#
# COMPACT_ATOMS: atom_id res chain seq x y z
N MET A 1 -23.17 17.43 -23.22
CA MET A 1 -22.00 16.93 -23.98
C MET A 1 -20.99 16.41 -22.97
N THR A 2 -20.84 15.10 -22.84
CA THR A 2 -19.95 14.48 -21.84
C THR A 2 -18.51 14.64 -22.33
N ALA A 3 -17.73 15.50 -21.67
CA ALA A 3 -16.30 15.63 -21.94
C ALA A 3 -15.64 14.25 -21.83
N LYS A 4 -14.90 13.84 -22.88
CA LYS A 4 -14.19 12.54 -22.89
C LYS A 4 -13.19 12.53 -21.73
N LYS A 5 -13.46 11.72 -20.69
CA LYS A 5 -12.49 11.50 -19.61
C LYS A 5 -11.16 11.04 -20.20
N THR A 6 -10.07 11.62 -19.75
CA THR A 6 -8.73 11.20 -20.15
C THR A 6 -8.47 9.78 -19.64
N PRO A 7 -7.67 8.94 -20.34
CA PRO A 7 -7.36 7.58 -19.88
C PRO A 7 -6.77 7.52 -18.47
N ARG A 8 -6.03 8.56 -18.06
CA ARG A 8 -5.46 8.69 -16.71
C ARG A 8 -6.54 8.91 -15.65
N ALA A 9 -7.50 9.80 -15.90
CA ALA A 9 -8.62 10.02 -14.99
C ALA A 9 -9.48 8.75 -14.84
N ALA A 10 -9.78 8.07 -15.96
CA ALA A 10 -10.52 6.80 -15.94
C ALA A 10 -9.77 5.70 -15.14
N LYS A 11 -8.45 5.62 -15.27
CA LYS A 11 -7.63 4.68 -14.48
C LYS A 11 -7.71 4.95 -12.98
N ARG A 12 -7.67 6.23 -12.57
CA ARG A 12 -7.74 6.58 -11.14
C ARG A 12 -9.10 6.21 -10.54
N ASP A 13 -10.19 6.55 -11.24
CA ASP A 13 -11.54 6.16 -10.83
C ASP A 13 -11.69 4.63 -10.69
N ILE A 14 -11.11 3.86 -11.60
CA ILE A 14 -11.12 2.39 -11.53
C ILE A 14 -10.33 1.90 -10.30
N MET A 15 -9.15 2.48 -10.05
CA MET A 15 -8.34 2.10 -8.90
C MET A 15 -9.03 2.41 -7.59
N ASP A 16 -9.70 3.56 -7.47
CA ASP A 16 -10.45 3.92 -6.28
C ASP A 16 -11.57 2.91 -6.02
N ARG A 17 -12.30 2.51 -7.07
CA ARG A 17 -13.33 1.46 -6.97
C ARG A 17 -12.77 0.09 -6.64
N ILE A 18 -11.60 -0.28 -7.17
CA ILE A 18 -10.93 -1.53 -6.81
C ILE A 18 -10.60 -1.55 -5.32
N HIS A 19 -10.07 -0.46 -4.77
CA HIS A 19 -9.74 -0.41 -3.34
C HIS A 19 -10.99 -0.42 -2.45
N LEU A 20 -12.04 0.31 -2.84
CA LEU A 20 -13.25 0.45 -2.03
C LEU A 20 -14.20 -0.75 -2.13
N GLU A 21 -14.38 -1.31 -3.32
CA GLU A 21 -15.36 -2.38 -3.59
C GLU A 21 -14.66 -3.73 -3.87
N GLY A 22 -13.60 -3.69 -4.68
CA GLY A 22 -12.92 -4.89 -5.17
C GLY A 22 -12.16 -5.63 -4.08
N VAL A 23 -11.41 -4.92 -3.23
CA VAL A 23 -10.63 -5.51 -2.14
C VAL A 23 -11.55 -6.20 -1.10
N PRO A 24 -12.63 -5.56 -0.59
CA PRO A 24 -13.57 -6.25 0.29
C PRO A 24 -14.21 -7.49 -0.33
N ALA A 25 -14.61 -7.42 -1.60
CA ALA A 25 -15.20 -8.57 -2.31
C ALA A 25 -14.20 -9.73 -2.47
N ALA A 26 -12.95 -9.41 -2.82
CA ALA A 26 -11.89 -10.41 -2.94
C ALA A 26 -11.55 -11.06 -1.60
N PHE A 27 -11.48 -10.26 -0.52
CA PHE A 27 -11.27 -10.76 0.83
C PHE A 27 -12.38 -11.73 1.25
N GLN A 28 -13.64 -11.36 1.03
CA GLN A 28 -14.79 -12.20 1.36
C GLN A 28 -14.77 -13.53 0.60
N ALA A 29 -14.51 -13.49 -0.71
CA ALA A 29 -14.38 -14.69 -1.52
C ALA A 29 -13.25 -15.62 -1.04
N MET A 30 -12.10 -15.04 -0.66
CA MET A 30 -10.98 -15.82 -0.11
C MET A 30 -11.33 -16.46 1.24
N LEU A 31 -12.10 -15.78 2.10
CA LEU A 31 -12.58 -16.36 3.36
C LEU A 31 -13.54 -17.52 3.13
N GLU A 32 -14.44 -17.41 2.16
CA GLU A 32 -15.38 -18.47 1.81
C GLU A 32 -14.66 -19.72 1.33
N VAL A 33 -13.66 -19.58 0.45
CA VAL A 33 -12.84 -20.70 -0.02
C VAL A 33 -12.08 -21.35 1.13
N CYS A 34 -11.49 -20.56 2.04
CA CYS A 34 -10.77 -21.10 3.20
C CYS A 34 -11.66 -21.90 4.15
N ARG A 35 -12.93 -21.49 4.28
CA ARG A 35 -13.93 -22.11 5.15
C ARG A 35 -14.64 -23.31 4.52
N ASP A 36 -14.66 -23.41 3.19
CA ASP A 36 -15.30 -24.51 2.49
C ASP A 36 -14.46 -25.81 2.61
N PRO A 37 -14.97 -26.85 3.30
CA PRO A 37 -14.27 -28.13 3.39
C PRO A 37 -14.26 -28.91 2.06
N LYS A 38 -15.12 -28.56 1.11
CA LYS A 38 -15.19 -29.18 -0.22
C LYS A 38 -14.27 -28.52 -1.24
N ALA A 39 -13.75 -27.33 -0.95
CA ALA A 39 -12.84 -26.64 -1.83
C ALA A 39 -11.53 -27.45 -2.00
N PRO A 40 -10.94 -27.49 -3.22
CA PRO A 40 -9.69 -28.18 -3.46
C PRO A 40 -8.58 -27.72 -2.50
N ALA A 41 -7.83 -28.66 -1.94
CA ALA A 41 -6.66 -28.38 -1.09
C ALA A 41 -5.71 -27.29 -1.63
N PRO A 42 -5.34 -27.26 -2.94
CA PRO A 42 -4.47 -26.19 -3.46
C PRO A 42 -5.14 -24.81 -3.43
N ALA A 43 -6.45 -24.71 -3.65
CA ALA A 43 -7.18 -23.45 -3.60
C ALA A 43 -7.21 -22.88 -2.17
N ARG A 44 -7.49 -23.72 -1.19
CA ARG A 44 -7.48 -23.35 0.24
C ARG A 44 -6.09 -22.88 0.69
N ALA A 45 -5.04 -23.58 0.29
CA ALA A 45 -3.66 -23.20 0.61
C ALA A 45 -3.26 -21.86 -0.03
N ALA A 46 -3.67 -21.63 -1.29
CA ALA A 46 -3.39 -20.38 -2.00
C ALA A 46 -4.11 -19.19 -1.36
N CYS A 47 -5.41 -19.32 -1.08
CA CYS A 47 -6.20 -18.28 -0.40
C CYS A 47 -5.68 -18.01 1.02
N GLY A 48 -5.37 -19.06 1.79
CA GLY A 48 -4.77 -18.91 3.12
C GLY A 48 -3.44 -18.16 3.06
N SER A 49 -2.58 -18.50 2.09
CA SER A 49 -1.30 -17.84 1.91
C SER A 49 -1.42 -16.37 1.48
N ALA A 50 -2.42 -16.03 0.64
CA ALA A 50 -2.71 -14.66 0.26
C ALA A 50 -3.19 -13.82 1.47
N LEU A 51 -4.07 -14.39 2.31
CA LEU A 51 -4.56 -13.73 3.52
C LEU A 51 -3.45 -13.48 4.54
N PHE A 52 -2.57 -14.46 4.78
CA PHE A 52 -1.44 -14.28 5.70
C PHE A 52 -0.43 -13.24 5.20
N ARG A 53 -0.19 -13.14 3.89
CA ARG A 53 0.62 -12.06 3.31
C ARG A 53 -0.04 -10.70 3.46
N ALA A 54 -1.35 -10.61 3.18
CA ALA A 54 -2.10 -9.36 3.31
C ALA A 54 -2.15 -8.86 4.77
N ALA A 55 -2.16 -9.76 5.73
CA ALA A 55 -2.10 -9.44 7.16
C ALA A 55 -0.67 -9.21 7.68
N GLY A 56 0.36 -9.32 6.83
CA GLY A 56 1.76 -9.12 7.21
C GLY A 56 2.38 -10.27 8.02
N LEU A 57 1.70 -11.41 8.17
CA LEU A 57 2.23 -12.56 8.93
C LEU A 57 3.31 -13.34 8.18
N PHE A 58 3.32 -13.25 6.85
CA PHE A 58 4.37 -13.84 6.00
C PHE A 58 5.37 -12.84 5.46
N ASP A 59 5.26 -11.57 5.87
CA ASP A 59 6.32 -10.61 5.59
C ASP A 59 7.42 -10.82 6.64
N THR A 60 8.28 -11.81 6.41
CA THR A 60 9.67 -11.69 6.86
C THR A 60 10.29 -10.59 6.01
N LYS A 61 9.99 -9.34 6.33
CA LYS A 61 10.95 -8.28 6.09
C LYS A 61 12.17 -8.62 6.94
N ASP A 62 13.07 -9.40 6.35
CA ASP A 62 14.52 -9.28 6.55
C ASP A 62 14.98 -7.86 6.12
N GLY A 63 14.39 -6.85 6.76
CA GLY A 63 14.45 -5.42 6.43
C GLY A 63 13.59 -4.56 7.37
N GLY A 64 12.91 -5.17 8.36
CA GLY A 64 12.17 -4.48 9.41
C GLY A 64 12.62 -4.84 10.82
N GLY A 65 13.54 -5.79 10.99
CA GLY A 65 14.06 -6.21 12.30
C GLY A 65 14.96 -5.19 13.00
N GLY A 66 15.32 -4.10 12.32
CA GLY A 66 16.08 -2.99 12.90
C GLY A 66 15.20 -1.89 13.48
N LEU A 67 13.93 -1.75 13.07
CA LEU A 67 13.15 -0.56 13.46
C LEU A 67 12.61 -0.59 14.90
N ASP A 68 12.55 -1.78 15.51
CA ASP A 68 12.08 -1.99 16.89
C ASP A 68 13.23 -2.20 17.89
N LYS A 69 14.48 -2.28 17.41
CA LYS A 69 15.66 -2.33 18.29
C LYS A 69 15.99 -0.92 18.76
N ASN A 70 16.39 -0.76 20.02
CA ASN A 70 16.97 0.50 20.47
C ASN A 70 18.26 0.75 19.66
N PRO A 71 18.55 1.98 19.19
CA PRO A 71 19.79 2.27 18.45
C PRO A 71 21.07 1.79 19.15
N GLY A 72 21.06 1.70 20.48
CA GLY A 72 22.18 1.16 21.27
C GLY A 72 22.36 -0.36 21.19
N ASP A 73 21.35 -1.10 20.72
CA ASP A 73 21.34 -2.56 20.58
C ASP A 73 21.55 -3.01 19.11
N MET A 74 21.76 -2.06 18.19
CA MET A 74 22.02 -2.35 16.78
C MET A 74 23.51 -2.59 16.53
N THR A 75 23.82 -3.55 15.66
CA THR A 75 25.17 -3.64 15.10
C THR A 75 25.43 -2.48 14.14
N ALA A 76 26.71 -2.20 13.83
CA ALA A 76 27.08 -1.08 12.95
C ALA A 76 26.43 -1.18 11.55
N ASP A 77 26.32 -2.40 11.01
CA ASP A 77 25.70 -2.65 9.71
C ASP A 77 24.18 -2.44 9.75
N GLU A 78 23.51 -2.91 10.82
CA GLU A 78 22.08 -2.70 11.04
C GLU A 78 21.75 -1.22 11.23
N LEU A 79 22.59 -0.47 11.95
CA LEU A 79 22.41 0.97 12.16
C LEU A 79 22.56 1.74 10.84
N ALA A 80 23.54 1.37 10.01
CA ALA A 80 23.71 1.97 8.69
C ALA A 80 22.51 1.69 7.78
N GLU A 81 21.94 0.50 7.85
CA GLU A 81 20.72 0.15 7.11
C GLU A 81 19.50 0.91 7.62
N PHE A 82 19.35 1.03 8.94
CA PHE A 82 18.30 1.81 9.58
C PHE A 82 18.33 3.28 9.12
N ILE A 83 19.51 3.90 9.09
CA ILE A 83 19.69 5.29 8.62
C ILE A 83 19.26 5.41 7.15
N ARG A 84 19.76 4.53 6.27
CA ARG A 84 19.39 4.55 4.84
C ARG A 84 17.88 4.43 4.63
N ASN A 85 17.24 3.53 5.38
CA ASN A 85 15.79 3.33 5.30
C ASN A 85 15.02 4.55 5.81
N GLY A 86 15.48 5.18 6.90
CA GLY A 86 14.91 6.41 7.44
C GLY A 86 15.01 7.60 6.47
N GLU A 87 16.17 7.81 5.86
CA GLU A 87 16.39 8.86 4.87
C GLU A 87 15.51 8.70 3.63
N ALA A 88 15.41 7.47 3.11
CA ALA A 88 14.53 7.16 1.98
C ALA A 88 13.05 7.43 2.30
N HIS A 89 12.63 7.13 3.54
CA HIS A 89 11.26 7.39 3.98
C HIS A 89 10.97 8.89 4.07
N ILE A 90 11.86 9.69 4.68
CA ILE A 90 11.74 11.15 4.76
C ILE A 90 11.66 11.76 3.36
N ALA A 91 12.54 11.35 2.44
CA ALA A 91 12.56 11.85 1.07
C ALA A 91 11.25 11.55 0.32
N ASN A 92 10.62 10.40 0.59
CA ASN A 92 9.33 10.06 -0.01
C ASN A 92 8.20 10.93 0.57
N LEU A 93 8.16 11.13 1.88
CA LEU A 93 7.18 11.98 2.53
C LEU A 93 7.28 13.44 2.07
N GLN A 94 8.50 13.96 1.90
CA GLN A 94 8.73 15.31 1.36
C GLN A 94 8.24 15.47 -0.08
N LYS A 95 8.40 14.43 -0.92
CA LYS A 95 7.85 14.45 -2.28
C LYS A 95 6.32 14.42 -2.27
N GLN A 96 5.72 13.67 -1.35
CA GLN A 96 4.27 13.60 -1.19
C GLN A 96 3.72 14.95 -0.68
N SER A 97 4.36 15.57 0.30
CA SER A 97 3.94 16.89 0.79
C SER A 97 4.07 17.96 -0.30
N ALA A 98 5.19 17.98 -1.03
CA ALA A 98 5.37 18.93 -2.14
C ALA A 98 4.35 18.72 -3.28
N ALA A 99 3.94 17.48 -3.55
CA ALA A 99 2.89 17.20 -4.52
C ALA A 99 1.51 17.69 -4.04
N LEU A 100 1.22 17.56 -2.74
CA LEU A 100 -0.02 18.08 -2.14
C LEU A 100 -0.05 19.61 -2.11
N ASP A 101 1.07 20.27 -1.80
CA ASP A 101 1.18 21.72 -1.77
C ASP A 101 1.04 22.33 -3.18
N ALA A 102 1.56 21.65 -4.21
CA ALA A 102 1.39 22.05 -5.61
C ALA A 102 -0.06 21.89 -6.09
N GLU A 103 -0.78 20.87 -5.61
CA GLU A 103 -2.21 20.68 -5.89
C GLU A 103 -3.09 21.72 -5.18
N ALA A 104 -2.66 22.27 -4.04
CA ALA A 104 -3.37 23.32 -3.32
C ALA A 104 -3.28 24.68 -4.03
N GLN A 105 -2.09 25.05 -4.55
CA GLN A 105 -1.87 26.35 -5.21
C GLN A 105 -2.60 26.50 -6.55
N ASP A 106 -2.83 25.41 -7.28
CA ASP A 106 -3.53 25.45 -8.59
C ASP A 106 -5.07 25.66 -8.44
N GLY A 107 -5.59 25.59 -7.21
CA GLY A 107 -7.02 25.79 -6.91
C GLY A 107 -7.42 27.23 -6.56
N GLU A 108 -6.46 28.13 -6.32
CA GLU A 108 -6.71 29.46 -5.76
C GLU A 108 -6.70 30.57 -6.83
N ASP A 109 -5.95 30.39 -7.92
CA ASP A 109 -5.75 31.40 -8.97
C ASP A 109 -6.88 31.47 -10.02
N GLY A 110 -7.92 30.64 -9.89
CA GLY A 110 -8.99 30.52 -10.90
C GLY A 110 -10.34 31.17 -10.59
N LEU A 111 -10.56 31.73 -9.39
CA LEU A 111 -11.91 32.14 -8.94
C LEU A 111 -12.15 33.67 -8.86
N PHE A 112 -11.12 34.50 -8.94
CA PHE A 112 -11.26 35.97 -8.95
C PHE A 112 -10.24 36.63 -9.88
N GLY A 113 -10.54 36.65 -11.18
CA GLY A 113 -9.80 37.41 -12.20
C GLY A 113 -10.72 37.76 -13.37
#